data_AF-A0A2N6ERR6-F1
#
_entry.id   AF-A0A2N6ERR6-F1
#
_cell.length_a   1.000
_cell.length_b   1.000
_cell.length_c   1.000
_cell.angle_alpha   90.00
_cell.angle_beta   90.00
_cell.angle_gamma   90.00
#
_symmetry.space_group_name_H-M   'P 1'
#
loop_
_entity.id
_entity.type
_entity.pdbx_description
1 polymer ?
#
loop_
_entity_poly.entity_id
_entity_poly.type
_entity_poly.pdbx_seq_one_letter_code
_entity_poly.pdbx_strand_id
1 'polypeptide(L)'
;MNVFRAPKIFLLMILFLLAGCTPPTFFQAQHQQDDFIQALDLYLLEQNHQQLAVLAKIQPETEWSQRAAKLLEHMAALKTAQKTVDQLSTEQHICTQQVQLLEQENLDLKETMEQLKQLFIDMELRE
;
A
#
# COMPACT_ATOMS: atom_id res chain seq x y z
N MET A 1 7.49 71.65 -27.51
CA MET A 1 6.71 70.73 -26.65
C MET A 1 6.86 69.32 -27.19
N ASN A 2 7.65 68.44 -26.56
CA ASN A 2 7.66 66.98 -26.80
C ASN A 2 8.57 66.29 -25.76
N VAL A 3 8.16 66.29 -24.49
CA VAL A 3 8.93 65.62 -23.40
C VAL A 3 8.17 64.44 -22.79
N PHE A 4 6.93 64.17 -23.23
CA PHE A 4 6.02 63.21 -22.59
C PHE A 4 6.02 61.77 -23.16
N ARG A 5 6.88 61.43 -24.13
CA ARG A 5 6.90 60.08 -24.75
C ARG A 5 7.81 59.05 -24.06
N ALA A 6 8.79 59.48 -23.27
CA ALA A 6 9.75 58.60 -22.60
C ALA A 6 9.16 57.62 -21.55
N PRO A 7 8.20 58.01 -20.67
CA PRO A 7 7.78 57.13 -19.58
C PRO A 7 6.95 55.93 -20.06
N LYS A 8 6.26 56.04 -21.21
CA LYS A 8 5.45 54.94 -21.76
C LYS A 8 6.29 53.79 -22.32
N ILE A 9 7.47 54.10 -22.87
CA ILE A 9 8.38 53.10 -23.44
C ILE A 9 9.04 52.31 -22.31
N PHE A 10 9.42 53.00 -21.23
CA PHE A 10 10.00 52.37 -20.04
C PHE A 10 9.02 51.39 -19.36
N LEU A 11 7.75 51.77 -19.28
CA LEU A 11 6.68 50.93 -18.73
C LEU A 11 6.41 49.68 -19.58
N LEU A 12 6.47 49.81 -20.91
CA LEU A 12 6.35 48.68 -21.85
C LEU A 12 7.55 47.73 -21.76
N MET A 13 8.77 48.25 -21.60
CA MET A 13 9.99 47.45 -21.40
C MET A 13 9.94 46.62 -20.12
N ILE A 14 9.46 47.21 -19.01
CA ILE A 14 9.28 46.49 -17.74
C ILE A 14 8.22 45.38 -17.88
N LEU A 15 7.13 45.64 -18.61
CA LEU A 15 6.07 44.65 -18.85
C LEU A 15 6.58 43.46 -19.70
N PHE A 16 7.44 43.72 -20.68
CA PHE A 16 8.11 42.68 -21.47
C PHE A 16 9.14 41.88 -20.66
N LEU A 17 9.89 42.53 -19.76
CA LEU A 17 10.83 41.86 -18.84
C LEU A 17 10.10 40.97 -17.82
N LEU A 18 8.91 41.36 -17.36
CA LEU A 18 8.06 40.55 -16.49
C LEU A 18 7.40 39.38 -17.22
N ALA A 19 7.00 39.56 -18.48
CA ALA A 19 6.43 38.48 -19.31
C ALA A 19 7.47 37.40 -19.68
N GLY A 20 8.75 37.78 -19.81
CA GLY A 20 9.86 36.85 -20.02
C GLY A 20 10.26 36.03 -18.79
N CYS A 21 9.68 36.30 -17.63
CA CYS A 21 9.96 35.61 -16.36
C CYS A 21 8.91 34.52 -16.03
N THR A 22 8.32 33.90 -17.06
CA THR A 22 7.52 32.68 -16.89
C THR A 22 8.37 31.48 -17.35
N PRO A 23 8.84 30.61 -16.44
CA PRO A 23 9.59 29.44 -16.83
C PRO A 23 8.73 28.52 -17.70
N PRO A 24 9.32 27.74 -18.63
CA PRO A 24 8.58 26.84 -19.51
C PRO A 24 8.04 25.65 -18.73
N THR A 25 6.89 25.83 -18.07
CA THR A 25 6.22 24.82 -17.24
C THR A 25 5.82 23.57 -18.03
N PHE A 26 5.59 23.70 -19.33
CA PHE A 26 5.11 22.60 -20.17
C PHE A 26 6.16 21.50 -20.42
N PHE A 27 7.40 21.89 -20.73
CA PHE A 27 8.49 20.93 -20.95
C PHE A 27 8.88 20.19 -19.67
N GLN A 28 8.80 20.87 -18.52
CA GLN A 28 9.10 20.27 -17.23
C GLN A 28 8.06 19.22 -16.82
N ALA A 29 6.77 19.45 -17.12
CA ALA A 29 5.70 18.50 -16.82
C ALA A 29 5.82 17.20 -17.63
N GLN A 30 6.24 17.28 -18.89
CA GLN A 30 6.41 16.11 -19.76
C GLN A 30 7.62 15.25 -19.34
N HIS A 31 8.75 15.88 -19.00
CA HIS A 31 9.89 15.13 -18.47
C HIS A 31 9.59 14.41 -17.16
N GLN A 32 8.85 15.04 -16.25
CA GLN A 32 8.45 14.40 -14.99
C GLN A 32 7.47 13.23 -15.17
N GLN A 33 6.66 13.26 -16.24
CA GLN A 33 5.83 12.13 -16.60
C GLN A 33 6.68 10.94 -17.06
N ASP A 34 7.66 11.18 -17.92
CA ASP A 34 8.55 10.14 -18.43
C ASP A 34 9.37 9.51 -17.29
N ASP A 35 9.88 10.33 -16.37
CA ASP A 35 10.59 9.87 -15.17
C ASP A 35 9.69 9.00 -14.29
N PHE A 36 8.42 9.38 -14.12
CA PHE A 36 7.44 8.59 -13.36
C PHE A 36 7.17 7.23 -14.00
N ILE A 37 7.00 7.19 -15.34
CA ILE A 37 6.78 5.95 -16.08
C ILE A 37 8.00 5.05 -15.94
N GLN A 38 9.21 5.59 -16.12
CA GLN A 38 10.43 4.81 -16.00
C GLN A 38 10.62 4.24 -14.58
N ALA A 39 10.33 5.05 -13.55
CA ALA A 39 10.39 4.60 -12.16
C ALA A 39 9.34 3.52 -11.86
N LEU A 40 8.16 3.58 -12.48
CA LEU A 40 7.14 2.56 -12.38
C LEU A 40 7.55 1.27 -13.09
N ASP A 41 8.12 1.35 -14.29
CA ASP A 41 8.60 0.18 -15.04
C ASP A 41 9.71 -0.54 -14.28
N LEU A 42 10.66 0.21 -13.71
CA LEU A 42 11.71 -0.35 -12.86
C LEU A 42 11.15 -0.99 -11.60
N TYR A 43 10.10 -0.42 -11.01
CA TYR A 43 9.41 -1.08 -9.91
C TYR A 43 8.75 -2.40 -10.36
N LEU A 44 8.06 -2.42 -11.50
CA LEU A 44 7.40 -3.63 -11.99
C LEU A 44 8.37 -4.76 -12.34
N LEU A 45 9.56 -4.42 -12.84
CA LEU A 45 10.59 -5.38 -13.22
C LEU A 45 11.46 -5.83 -12.05
N GLU A 46 11.90 -4.90 -11.21
CA GLU A 46 12.94 -5.15 -10.19
C GLU A 46 12.43 -5.01 -8.75
N GLN A 47 11.15 -4.68 -8.56
CA GLN A 47 10.56 -4.31 -7.27
C GLN A 47 11.30 -3.17 -6.56
N ASN A 48 12.02 -2.34 -7.32
CA ASN A 48 12.79 -1.23 -6.77
C ASN A 48 11.93 0.02 -6.57
N HIS A 49 11.62 0.34 -5.31
CA HIS A 49 10.81 1.51 -4.96
C HIS A 49 11.60 2.83 -4.86
N GLN A 50 12.93 2.79 -4.94
CA GLN A 50 13.77 3.93 -4.60
C GLN A 50 13.54 5.12 -5.53
N GLN A 51 13.38 4.88 -6.83
CA GLN A 51 13.18 5.97 -7.79
C GLN A 51 11.81 6.65 -7.62
N LEU A 52 10.75 5.88 -7.35
CA LEU A 52 9.44 6.43 -6.99
C LEU A 52 9.52 7.26 -5.70
N ALA A 53 10.32 6.83 -4.71
CA ALA A 53 10.52 7.56 -3.47
C ALA A 53 11.31 8.87 -3.65
N VAL A 54 12.24 8.91 -4.61
CA VAL A 54 12.94 10.15 -5.00
C VAL A 54 11.96 11.11 -5.68
N LEU A 55 11.19 10.63 -6.66
CA LEU A 55 10.15 11.42 -7.35
C LEU A 55 9.13 12.02 -6.39
N ALA A 56 8.67 11.24 -5.41
CA ALA A 56 7.71 11.68 -4.40
C ALA A 56 8.19 12.87 -3.53
N LYS A 57 9.51 13.10 -3.45
CA LYS A 57 10.11 14.13 -2.59
C LYS A 57 10.57 15.38 -3.36
N ILE A 58 10.35 15.43 -4.67
CA ILE A 58 10.76 16.58 -5.51
C ILE A 58 10.01 17.84 -5.08
N GLN A 59 10.74 18.96 -5.00
CA GLN A 59 10.19 20.29 -4.77
C GLN A 59 10.55 21.25 -5.93
N PRO A 60 9.64 22.14 -6.37
CA PRO A 60 8.26 22.27 -5.91
C PRO A 60 7.42 21.03 -6.26
N GLU A 61 6.40 20.76 -5.44
CA GLU A 61 5.55 19.59 -5.58
C GLU A 61 4.77 19.64 -6.91
N THR A 62 4.74 18.52 -7.64
CA THR A 62 4.07 18.41 -8.94
C THR A 62 3.02 17.29 -8.91
N GLU A 63 2.13 17.25 -9.91
CA GLU A 63 1.11 16.20 -9.97
C GLU A 63 1.73 14.79 -9.98
N TRP A 64 2.88 14.63 -10.63
CA TRP A 64 3.59 13.36 -10.72
C TRP A 64 4.30 12.98 -9.42
N SER A 65 4.87 13.93 -8.68
CA SER A 65 5.41 13.66 -7.34
C SER A 65 4.31 13.24 -6.37
N GLN A 66 3.14 13.87 -6.43
CA GLN A 66 1.98 13.48 -5.61
C GLN A 66 1.46 12.08 -5.97
N ARG A 67 1.41 11.73 -7.26
CA ARG A 67 1.04 10.38 -7.71
C ARG A 67 2.04 9.34 -7.23
N ALA A 68 3.34 9.63 -7.29
CA ALA A 68 4.37 8.74 -6.75
C ALA A 68 4.23 8.55 -5.24
N ALA A 69 3.95 9.62 -4.48
CA ALA A 69 3.72 9.53 -3.05
C ALA A 69 2.50 8.65 -2.71
N LYS A 70 1.36 8.86 -3.38
CA LYS A 70 0.15 8.04 -3.19
C LYS A 70 0.37 6.58 -3.55
N LEU A 71 1.10 6.32 -4.64
CA LEU A 71 1.42 4.95 -5.04
C LEU A 71 2.24 4.23 -3.95
N LEU A 72 3.26 4.89 -3.39
CA LEU A 72 4.06 4.33 -2.29
C LEU A 72 3.22 4.08 -1.03
N GLU A 73 2.29 4.98 -0.70
CA GLU A 73 1.37 4.80 0.42
C GLU A 73 0.48 3.56 0.21
N HIS A 74 -0.14 3.43 -0.97
CA HIS A 74 -0.95 2.26 -1.30
C HIS A 74 -0.16 0.97 -1.26
N MET A 75 1.10 0.98 -1.72
CA MET A 75 1.97 -0.18 -1.68
C MET A 75 2.34 -0.58 -0.25
N ALA A 76 2.60 0.39 0.63
CA ALA A 76 2.85 0.12 2.03
C ALA A 76 1.60 -0.46 2.73
N ALA A 77 0.41 0.08 2.42
CA ALA A 77 -0.85 -0.45 2.92
C ALA A 77 -1.09 -1.88 2.44
N LEU A 78 -0.86 -2.16 1.15
CA LEU A 78 -1.06 -3.49 0.56
C LEU A 78 -0.10 -4.52 1.15
N LYS A 79 1.16 -4.14 1.39
CA LYS A 79 2.14 -5.01 2.09
C LYS A 79 1.69 -5.32 3.52
N THR A 80 1.12 -4.35 4.21
CA THR A 80 0.59 -4.56 5.56
C THR A 80 -0.63 -5.48 5.54
N ALA A 81 -1.56 -5.23 4.62
CA ALA A 81 -2.74 -6.07 4.43
C ALA A 81 -2.37 -7.52 4.09
N GLN A 82 -1.39 -7.73 3.20
CA GLN A 82 -0.90 -9.07 2.86
C GLN A 82 -0.36 -9.80 4.10
N LYS A 83 0.46 -9.12 4.91
CA LYS A 83 0.97 -9.69 6.16
C LYS A 83 -0.16 -10.10 7.11
N THR A 84 -1.20 -9.27 7.23
CA THR A 84 -2.37 -9.59 8.06
C THR A 84 -3.13 -10.80 7.52
N VAL A 85 -3.30 -10.91 6.20
CA VAL A 85 -3.94 -12.07 5.57
C VAL A 85 -3.13 -13.35 5.84
N ASP A 86 -1.81 -13.30 5.70
CA ASP A 86 -0.94 -14.45 5.95
C ASP A 86 -1.01 -14.89 7.43
N GLN A 87 -1.07 -13.94 8.36
CA GLN A 87 -1.26 -14.19 9.79
C GLN A 87 -2.62 -14.85 10.07
N LEU A 88 -3.70 -14.27 9.57
CA LEU A 88 -5.06 -14.81 9.74
C LEU A 88 -5.20 -16.21 9.13
N SER A 89 -4.60 -16.44 7.97
CA SER A 89 -4.57 -17.77 7.35
C SER A 89 -3.85 -18.80 8.22
N THR A 90 -2.75 -18.40 8.86
CA THR A 90 -1.99 -19.26 9.77
C THR A 90 -2.81 -19.57 11.03
N GLU A 91 -3.43 -18.56 11.63
CA GLU A 91 -4.29 -18.71 12.80
C GLU A 91 -5.51 -19.60 12.51
N GLN A 92 -6.16 -19.41 11.35
CA GLN A 92 -7.26 -20.25 10.91
C GLN A 92 -6.84 -21.72 10.77
N HIS A 93 -5.65 -21.96 10.21
CA HIS A 93 -5.13 -23.32 10.07
C HIS A 93 -4.91 -23.99 11.45
N ILE A 94 -4.28 -23.26 12.38
CA ILE A 94 -4.06 -23.75 13.76
C ILE A 94 -5.39 -24.02 14.46
N CYS A 95 -6.35 -23.11 14.36
CA CYS A 95 -7.67 -23.28 14.96
C CYS A 95 -8.38 -24.51 14.40
N THR A 96 -8.31 -24.73 13.08
CA THR A 96 -8.90 -25.91 12.44
C THR A 96 -8.28 -27.21 12.97
N GLN A 97 -6.96 -27.26 13.12
CA GLN A 97 -6.27 -28.42 13.69
C GLN A 97 -6.68 -28.69 15.15
N GLN A 98 -6.81 -27.64 15.96
CA GLN A 98 -7.25 -27.76 17.35
C GLN A 98 -8.68 -28.28 17.46
N VAL A 99 -9.59 -27.79 16.60
CA VAL A 99 -10.97 -28.28 16.56
C VAL A 99 -11.00 -29.76 16.21
N GLN A 100 -10.27 -30.19 15.18
CA GLN A 100 -10.20 -31.61 14.80
C GLN A 100 -9.67 -32.50 15.94
N LEU A 101 -8.65 -32.04 16.66
CA LEU A 101 -8.10 -32.76 17.80
C LEU A 101 -9.12 -32.87 18.94
N LEU A 102 -9.78 -31.77 19.29
CA LEU A 102 -10.81 -31.76 20.33
C LEU A 102 -12.03 -32.61 19.96
N GLU A 103 -12.42 -32.64 18.68
CA GLU A 103 -13.48 -33.51 18.18
C GLU A 103 -13.10 -34.99 18.34
N GLN A 104 -11.86 -35.35 18.02
CA GLN A 104 -11.35 -36.71 18.21
C GLN A 104 -11.33 -37.10 19.69
N GLU A 105 -10.78 -36.26 20.57
CA GLU A 105 -10.78 -36.50 22.01
C GLU A 105 -12.20 -36.69 22.56
N ASN A 106 -13.18 -35.93 22.05
CA ASN A 106 -14.58 -36.06 22.44
C ASN A 106 -15.17 -37.42 22.04
N LEU A 107 -14.81 -37.92 20.86
CA LEU A 107 -15.23 -39.25 20.40
C LEU A 107 -14.64 -40.35 21.28
N ASP A 108 -13.34 -40.28 21.56
CA ASP A 108 -12.64 -41.25 22.40
C ASP A 108 -13.21 -41.27 23.84
N LEU A 109 -13.50 -40.10 24.40
CA LEU A 109 -14.14 -39.94 25.71
C LEU A 109 -15.55 -40.55 25.73
N LYS A 110 -16.34 -40.35 24.68
CA LYS A 110 -17.69 -40.94 24.56
C LYS A 110 -17.62 -42.46 24.49
N GLU A 111 -16.70 -43.01 23.71
CA GLU A 111 -16.51 -44.46 23.63
C GLU A 111 -16.11 -45.02 24.99
N THR A 112 -15.14 -44.41 25.66
CA THR A 112 -14.68 -44.81 26.99
C THR A 112 -15.82 -44.75 28.02
N MET A 113 -16.64 -43.70 27.98
CA MET A 113 -17.82 -43.58 28.84
C MET A 113 -18.80 -44.73 28.61
N GLU A 114 -19.04 -45.12 27.37
CA GLU A 114 -19.99 -46.18 27.04
C GLU A 114 -19.46 -47.55 27.43
N GLN A 115 -18.17 -47.81 27.25
CA GLN A 115 -17.50 -49.00 27.78
C GLN A 115 -17.61 -49.08 29.31
N LEU A 116 -17.38 -47.96 30.02
CA LEU A 116 -17.50 -47.90 31.47
C LEU A 116 -18.94 -48.14 31.95
N LYS A 117 -19.95 -47.56 31.28
CA LYS A 117 -21.36 -47.83 31.59
C LYS A 117 -21.70 -49.31 31.43
N GLN A 118 -21.19 -49.93 30.36
CA GLN A 118 -21.44 -51.34 30.09
C GLN A 118 -20.77 -52.23 31.14
N LEU A 119 -19.53 -51.92 31.53
CA LEU A 119 -18.85 -52.60 32.64
C LEU A 119 -19.62 -52.47 33.96
N PHE A 120 -20.16 -51.28 34.25
CA PHE A 120 -20.96 -51.04 35.45
C PHE A 120 -22.23 -51.90 35.46
N ILE A 121 -22.96 -51.97 34.34
CA ILE A 121 -24.12 -52.85 34.19
C ILE A 121 -23.73 -54.31 34.41
N ASP A 122 -22.62 -54.76 33.81
CA ASP A 122 -22.15 -56.13 33.95
C ASP A 122 -21.75 -56.49 35.39
N MET A 123 -21.27 -55.51 36.16
CA MET A 123 -20.98 -55.67 37.59
C MET A 123 -22.25 -55.79 38.42
N GLU A 124 -23.21 -54.88 38.24
CA GLU A 124 -24.49 -54.89 38.95
C GLU A 124 -25.32 -56.15 38.66
N LEU A 125 -25.22 -56.72 37.45
CA LEU A 125 -25.90 -57.98 37.10
C LEU A 125 -25.29 -59.24 37.76
N ARG A 126 -24.08 -59.13 38.33
CA ARG A 126 -23.40 -60.25 39.01
C ARG A 126 -23.61 -60.25 40.52
N GLU A 127 -24.07 -59.14 41.10
CA GLU A 127 -24.49 -59.04 42.51
C GLU A 127 -25.93 -59.57 42.71
#